data_AF-A0AAE1ZHF6-F1
#
_entry.id   AF-A0AAE1ZHF6-F1
#
_cell.length_a   1.000
_cell.length_b   1.000
_cell.length_c   1.000
_cell.angle_alpha   90.00
_cell.angle_beta   90.00
_cell.angle_gamma   90.00
#
_symmetry.space_group_name_H-M   'P 1'
#
loop_
_entity.id
_entity.type
_entity.pdbx_description
1 polymer ?
#
loop_
_entity_poly.entity_id
_entity_poly.type
_entity_poly.pdbx_seq_one_letter_code
_entity_poly.pdbx_strand_id
1 'polypeptide(L)'
;MGLNCSYKRDPCMELASNVPMPGNLACNVANGGVCWGILGTNTYHCQCPASFTSDPFYPFSNCLQIRDQCTSTICIHGDCVSSKNGQKAHCICSEEAYGKYCEFTRGQWAQWSPWSKCSPNCGPYNHRKRIRTRDCLGEACSGGLGHLHMEFCDTQPCSNEILVSSRLNSSEEIQKLKLQVLQIESTRYIEMSSRL
;
A
#
# COMPACT_ATOMS: atom_id res chain seq x y z
N MET A 1 53.90 -14.29 -11.00
CA MET A 1 54.52 -14.03 -12.31
C MET A 1 53.42 -14.09 -13.35
N GLY A 2 53.19 -13.02 -14.11
CA GLY A 2 52.21 -12.99 -15.20
C GLY A 2 52.70 -13.79 -16.42
N LEU A 3 51.84 -13.99 -17.42
CA LEU A 3 52.14 -14.74 -18.65
C LEU A 3 53.25 -14.10 -19.51
N ASN A 4 53.58 -12.84 -19.24
CA ASN A 4 54.66 -12.10 -19.89
C ASN A 4 55.49 -11.40 -18.81
N CYS A 5 56.76 -11.79 -18.62
CA CYS A 5 57.63 -11.27 -17.55
C CYS A 5 57.94 -9.76 -17.66
N SER A 6 57.53 -9.12 -18.76
CA SER A 6 57.73 -7.69 -19.04
C SER A 6 56.79 -6.77 -18.26
N TYR A 7 55.66 -7.29 -17.76
CA TYR A 7 54.66 -6.50 -17.04
C TYR A 7 54.39 -7.06 -15.64
N LYS A 8 54.24 -6.16 -14.68
CA LYS A 8 53.81 -6.53 -13.33
C LYS A 8 52.34 -6.96 -13.40
N ARG A 9 52.08 -8.19 -12.96
CA ARG A 9 50.74 -8.79 -12.85
C ARG A 9 49.78 -7.85 -12.12
N ASP A 10 48.57 -7.69 -12.65
CA ASP A 10 47.48 -7.04 -11.92
C ASP A 10 46.64 -8.07 -11.13
N PRO A 11 46.62 -8.05 -9.79
CA PRO A 11 45.82 -8.97 -8.99
C PRO A 11 44.29 -8.78 -9.12
N CYS A 12 43.83 -7.63 -9.60
CA CYS A 12 42.40 -7.41 -9.87
C CYS A 12 41.95 -8.13 -11.14
N MET A 13 42.80 -8.27 -12.14
CA MET A 13 42.41 -8.82 -13.45
C MET A 13 42.94 -10.24 -13.68
N GLU A 14 44.15 -10.54 -13.22
CA GLU A 14 44.83 -11.78 -13.52
C GLU A 14 44.73 -12.80 -12.38
N LEU A 15 44.22 -14.01 -12.64
CA LEU A 15 44.07 -15.10 -11.67
C LEU A 15 45.40 -15.79 -11.33
N ALA A 16 45.83 -15.75 -10.06
CA ALA A 16 47.09 -16.37 -9.63
C ALA A 16 46.93 -17.85 -9.30
N SER A 17 47.97 -18.64 -9.53
CA SER A 17 47.96 -20.10 -9.32
C SER A 17 47.56 -20.53 -7.90
N ASN A 18 47.77 -19.67 -6.90
CA ASN A 18 47.46 -19.91 -5.48
C ASN A 18 46.33 -19.01 -4.96
N VAL A 19 45.49 -18.46 -5.83
CA VAL A 19 44.39 -17.58 -5.45
C VAL A 19 43.09 -18.13 -6.04
N PRO A 20 42.01 -18.22 -5.25
CA PRO A 20 40.76 -18.86 -5.70
C PRO A 20 40.04 -18.08 -6.80
N MET A 21 40.20 -16.76 -6.87
CA MET A 21 39.55 -15.92 -7.87
C MET A 21 40.30 -14.59 -8.07
N PRO A 22 40.14 -13.92 -9.24
CA PRO A 22 40.72 -12.59 -9.45
C PRO A 22 39.95 -11.52 -8.66
N GLY A 23 40.63 -10.43 -8.34
CA GLY A 23 40.08 -9.38 -7.47
C GLY A 23 38.82 -8.71 -8.02
N ASN A 24 38.68 -8.56 -9.35
CA ASN A 24 37.48 -7.98 -9.96
C ASN A 24 36.21 -8.79 -9.67
N LEU A 25 36.33 -10.12 -9.64
CA LEU A 25 35.25 -11.04 -9.33
C LEU A 25 35.01 -11.05 -7.82
N ALA A 26 36.08 -11.11 -7.02
CA ALA A 26 35.98 -11.05 -5.55
C ALA A 26 35.30 -9.76 -5.06
N CYS A 27 35.66 -8.61 -5.65
CA CYS A 27 35.11 -7.30 -5.30
C CYS A 27 33.77 -7.00 -5.97
N ASN A 28 33.24 -7.92 -6.78
CA ASN A 28 31.96 -7.79 -7.47
C ASN A 28 31.87 -6.50 -8.33
N VAL A 29 32.91 -6.25 -9.13
CA VAL A 29 33.05 -5.03 -9.95
C VAL A 29 31.91 -4.88 -10.96
N ALA A 30 31.37 -6.00 -11.46
CA ALA A 30 30.21 -5.98 -12.35
C ALA A 30 28.96 -5.33 -11.73
N ASN A 31 28.82 -5.38 -10.39
CA ASN A 31 27.73 -4.75 -9.65
C ASN A 31 28.15 -3.41 -8.99
N GLY A 32 29.22 -2.79 -9.48
CA GLY A 32 29.69 -1.47 -9.03
C GLY A 32 30.67 -1.50 -7.86
N GLY A 33 31.19 -2.67 -7.49
CA GLY A 33 32.33 -2.74 -6.57
C GLY A 33 33.62 -2.22 -7.19
N VAL A 34 34.58 -1.87 -6.34
CA VAL A 34 35.89 -1.36 -6.80
C VAL A 34 37.00 -2.26 -6.26
N CYS A 35 37.94 -2.62 -7.13
CA CYS A 35 39.13 -3.39 -6.78
C CYS A 35 40.37 -2.50 -6.84
N TRP A 36 41.15 -2.50 -5.76
CA TRP A 36 42.42 -1.79 -5.66
C TRP A 36 43.56 -2.81 -5.45
N GLY A 37 44.31 -3.09 -6.52
CA GLY A 37 45.38 -4.09 -6.53
C GLY A 37 46.78 -3.48 -6.37
N ILE A 38 47.70 -4.22 -5.73
CA ILE A 38 49.13 -3.87 -5.73
C ILE A 38 49.83 -4.63 -6.85
N LEU A 39 50.26 -3.92 -7.89
CA LEU A 39 50.89 -4.50 -9.08
C LEU A 39 52.13 -5.34 -8.75
N GLY A 40 52.18 -6.54 -9.32
CA GLY A 40 53.26 -7.50 -9.12
C GLY A 40 53.07 -8.41 -7.90
N THR A 41 51.99 -8.21 -7.13
CA THR A 41 51.62 -9.06 -5.98
C THR A 41 50.31 -9.79 -6.23
N ASN A 42 49.86 -10.59 -5.25
CA ASN A 42 48.52 -11.19 -5.23
C ASN A 42 47.54 -10.39 -4.34
N THR A 43 47.97 -9.25 -3.79
CA THR A 43 47.22 -8.50 -2.79
C THR A 43 46.32 -7.46 -3.44
N TYR A 44 45.06 -7.44 -3.02
CA TYR A 44 44.07 -6.47 -3.44
C TYR A 44 43.12 -6.13 -2.28
N HIS A 45 42.45 -5.00 -2.40
CA HIS A 45 41.39 -4.55 -1.50
C HIS A 45 40.11 -4.27 -2.27
N CYS A 46 38.98 -4.61 -1.66
CA CYS A 46 37.68 -4.39 -2.22
C CYS A 46 36.97 -3.25 -1.50
N GLN A 47 36.33 -2.38 -2.27
CA GLN A 47 35.28 -1.51 -1.79
C GLN A 47 33.95 -2.05 -2.30
N CYS A 48 33.12 -2.55 -1.39
CA CYS A 48 31.87 -3.19 -1.77
C CYS A 48 30.81 -2.17 -2.22
N PRO A 49 30.00 -2.51 -3.23
CA PRO A 49 28.83 -1.74 -3.60
C PRO A 49 27.77 -1.83 -2.50
N ALA A 50 26.78 -0.94 -2.52
CA ALA A 50 25.81 -0.79 -1.43
C ALA A 50 25.07 -2.10 -1.05
N SER A 51 24.76 -2.94 -2.03
CA SER A 51 23.99 -4.18 -1.88
C SER A 51 24.84 -5.42 -1.52
N PHE A 52 26.16 -5.28 -1.37
CA PHE A 52 27.06 -6.39 -1.06
C PHE A 52 27.98 -6.05 0.11
N THR A 53 28.47 -7.09 0.78
CA THR A 53 29.38 -7.00 1.92
C THR A 53 30.41 -8.13 1.86
N SER A 54 31.45 -8.05 2.68
CA SER A 54 32.45 -9.11 2.81
C SER A 54 31.85 -10.36 3.38
N ASP A 55 32.08 -11.49 2.72
CA ASP A 55 31.73 -12.82 3.20
C ASP A 55 32.84 -13.33 4.13
N PRO A 56 32.55 -13.60 5.42
CA PRO A 56 33.53 -14.06 6.40
C PRO A 56 33.98 -15.51 6.18
N PHE A 57 33.31 -16.29 5.33
CA PHE A 57 33.74 -17.63 4.96
C PHE A 57 35.09 -17.61 4.20
N TYR A 58 35.39 -16.51 3.52
CA TYR A 58 36.61 -16.35 2.74
C TYR A 58 37.65 -15.48 3.47
N PRO A 59 38.90 -15.95 3.61
CA PRO A 59 39.95 -15.24 4.35
C PRO A 59 40.57 -14.05 3.57
N PHE A 60 40.04 -13.71 2.40
CA PHE A 60 40.54 -12.62 1.55
C PHE A 60 39.50 -11.50 1.41
N SER A 61 39.96 -10.29 1.09
CA SER A 61 39.08 -9.13 0.85
C SER A 61 38.10 -9.45 -0.27
N ASN A 62 36.80 -9.38 -0.01
CA ASN A 62 35.77 -9.77 -0.98
C ASN A 62 34.46 -9.00 -0.73
N CYS A 63 33.52 -9.10 -1.68
CA CYS A 63 32.18 -8.52 -1.64
C CYS A 63 31.16 -9.55 -2.14
N LEU A 64 31.29 -10.79 -1.68
CA LEU A 64 30.54 -11.94 -2.19
C LEU A 64 29.22 -12.17 -1.44
N GLN A 65 29.08 -11.66 -0.22
CA GLN A 65 27.86 -11.79 0.55
C GLN A 65 26.88 -10.67 0.18
N ILE A 66 25.63 -11.04 -0.11
CA ILE A 66 24.57 -10.04 -0.29
C ILE A 66 24.34 -9.34 1.05
N ARG A 67 24.27 -8.01 1.01
CA ARG A 67 23.92 -7.23 2.17
C ARG A 67 22.43 -7.40 2.45
N ASP A 68 22.12 -8.28 3.38
CA ASP A 68 20.75 -8.58 3.78
C ASP A 68 20.60 -8.41 5.29
N GLN A 69 19.94 -7.33 5.71
CA GLN A 69 19.70 -7.02 7.10
C GLN A 69 18.73 -8.01 7.78
N CYS A 70 17.97 -8.79 7.00
CA CYS A 70 17.12 -9.86 7.51
C CYS A 70 17.91 -11.05 8.07
N THR A 71 19.19 -11.20 7.71
CA THR A 71 20.07 -12.19 8.36
C THR A 71 20.27 -11.93 9.86
N SER A 72 20.15 -10.66 10.29
CA SER A 72 20.32 -10.23 11.68
C SER A 72 19.05 -9.67 12.31
N THR A 73 17.93 -9.66 11.59
CA THR A 73 16.65 -9.11 12.06
C THR A 73 15.60 -10.21 12.08
N ILE A 74 14.95 -10.39 13.22
CA ILE A 74 13.93 -11.41 13.41
C ILE A 74 12.56 -10.73 13.44
N CYS A 75 11.64 -11.21 12.61
CA CYS A 75 10.22 -10.87 12.65
C CYS A 75 9.48 -12.08 13.24
N ILE A 76 8.77 -11.91 14.35
CA ILE A 76 8.23 -13.04 15.13
C ILE A 76 7.02 -13.66 14.40
N HIS A 77 6.01 -12.84 14.11
CA HIS A 77 4.79 -13.23 13.41
C HIS A 77 4.65 -12.48 12.07
N GLY A 78 5.63 -12.68 11.18
CA GLY A 78 5.62 -12.06 9.87
C GLY A 78 6.90 -12.29 9.07
N ASP A 79 6.93 -11.71 7.87
CA ASP A 79 8.05 -11.84 6.95
C ASP A 79 9.03 -10.67 7.10
N CYS A 80 10.33 -10.98 7.07
CA CYS A 80 11.37 -9.96 7.00
C CYS A 80 11.66 -9.59 5.55
N VAL A 81 11.67 -8.28 5.25
CA VAL A 81 12.12 -7.75 3.97
C VAL A 81 13.23 -6.73 4.15
N SER A 82 14.35 -6.96 3.46
CA SER A 82 15.43 -5.99 3.39
C SER A 82 15.14 -4.89 2.37
N SER A 83 15.56 -3.67 2.70
CA SER A 83 15.55 -2.54 1.79
C SER A 83 16.41 -2.81 0.55
N LYS A 84 16.15 -2.12 -0.57
CA LYS A 84 16.92 -2.26 -1.82
C LYS A 84 18.45 -2.14 -1.63
N ASN A 85 18.87 -1.32 -0.66
CA ASN A 85 20.29 -1.09 -0.36
C ASN A 85 20.84 -2.04 0.71
N GLY A 86 20.05 -3.00 1.20
CA GLY A 86 20.48 -3.99 2.19
C GLY A 86 20.73 -3.46 3.60
N GLN A 87 20.54 -2.16 3.85
CA GLN A 87 20.92 -1.50 5.11
C GLN A 87 19.84 -1.49 6.19
N LYS A 88 18.59 -1.74 5.82
CA LYS A 88 17.44 -1.72 6.72
C LYS A 88 16.59 -2.94 6.47
N ALA A 89 16.07 -3.52 7.54
CA ALA A 89 15.06 -4.56 7.50
C ALA A 89 13.72 -3.98 7.97
N HIS A 90 12.64 -4.45 7.36
CA HIS A 90 11.28 -4.13 7.74
C HIS A 90 10.52 -5.45 7.93
N CYS A 91 9.70 -5.51 8.97
CA CYS A 91 8.82 -6.65 9.20
C CYS A 91 7.44 -6.36 8.63
N ILE A 92 6.95 -7.28 7.79
CA ILE A 92 5.58 -7.30 7.29
C ILE A 92 4.82 -8.28 8.17
N CYS A 93 4.00 -7.76 9.08
CA CYS A 93 3.29 -8.59 10.05
C CYS A 93 2.07 -9.28 9.43
N SER A 94 1.80 -10.50 9.89
CA SER A 94 0.55 -11.20 9.61
C SER A 94 -0.66 -10.40 10.13
N GLU A 95 -1.86 -10.72 9.65
CA GLU A 95 -3.08 -10.00 10.03
C GLU A 95 -3.35 -10.07 11.54
N GLU A 96 -2.87 -11.11 12.22
CA GLU A 96 -3.04 -11.29 13.66
C GLU A 96 -1.90 -10.68 14.48
N ALA A 97 -0.92 -9.98 13.88
CA ALA A 97 0.24 -9.47 14.60
C ALA A 97 0.60 -8.01 14.29
N TYR A 98 1.13 -7.29 15.27
CA TYR A 98 1.56 -5.91 15.15
C TYR A 98 2.82 -5.64 15.99
N GLY A 99 3.36 -4.43 15.88
CA GLY A 99 4.63 -4.04 16.49
C GLY A 99 5.72 -3.82 15.45
N LYS A 100 6.93 -3.47 15.92
CA LYS A 100 8.06 -3.19 15.02
C LYS A 100 8.63 -4.46 14.41
N TYR A 101 8.58 -5.56 15.17
CA TYR A 101 9.09 -6.87 14.84
C TYR A 101 7.97 -7.94 14.82
N CYS A 102 6.71 -7.49 14.74
CA CYS A 102 5.53 -8.35 14.79
C CYS A 102 5.46 -9.19 16.07
N GLU A 103 5.86 -8.58 17.18
CA GLU A 103 6.02 -9.20 18.48
C GLU A 103 4.74 -9.27 19.31
N PHE A 104 3.70 -8.53 18.92
CA PHE A 104 2.43 -8.49 19.62
C PHE A 104 1.33 -9.13 18.78
N THR A 105 0.46 -9.91 19.42
CA THR A 105 -0.73 -10.49 18.79
C THR A 105 -1.93 -9.54 18.92
N ARG A 106 -2.67 -9.38 17.83
CA ARG A 106 -3.92 -8.63 17.78
C ARG A 106 -5.05 -9.43 18.42
N GLY A 107 -5.95 -8.70 19.04
CA GLY A 107 -7.24 -9.20 19.46
C GLY A 107 -8.12 -9.56 18.27
N GLN A 108 -9.11 -10.40 18.55
CA GLN A 108 -10.12 -10.79 17.59
C GLN A 108 -11.37 -9.96 17.78
N TRP A 109 -12.05 -9.64 16.69
CA TRP A 109 -13.35 -8.98 16.79
C TRP A 109 -14.38 -9.94 17.39
N ALA A 110 -15.11 -9.48 18.41
CA ALA A 110 -16.26 -10.18 18.94
C ALA A 110 -17.37 -10.30 17.88
N GLN A 111 -18.38 -11.12 18.19
CA GLN A 111 -19.60 -11.16 17.40
C GLN A 111 -20.26 -9.77 17.39
N TRP A 112 -20.83 -9.42 16.23
CA TRP A 112 -21.61 -8.20 16.10
C TRP A 112 -22.80 -8.19 17.06
N SER A 113 -23.05 -7.03 17.68
CA SER A 113 -24.31 -6.78 18.37
C SER A 113 -25.48 -6.78 17.38
N PRO A 114 -26.71 -7.02 17.87
CA PRO A 114 -27.90 -6.83 17.07
C PRO A 114 -27.98 -5.42 16.50
N TRP A 115 -28.57 -5.28 15.32
CA TRP A 115 -28.82 -3.96 14.72
C TRP A 115 -29.70 -3.09 15.62
N SER A 116 -29.33 -1.80 15.74
CA SER A 116 -30.20 -0.81 16.35
C SER A 116 -31.50 -0.66 15.58
N LYS A 117 -32.53 -0.15 16.25
CA LYS A 117 -33.69 0.38 15.53
C LYS A 117 -33.23 1.51 14.60
N CYS A 118 -33.84 1.58 13.43
CA CYS A 118 -33.56 2.63 12.47
C CYS A 118 -34.03 3.99 13.04
N SER A 119 -33.21 5.04 12.91
CA SER A 119 -33.48 6.39 13.43
C SER A 119 -34.83 6.96 12.96
N PRO A 120 -35.48 7.89 13.68
CA PRO A 120 -36.66 8.57 13.16
C PRO A 120 -36.29 9.50 11.99
N ASN A 121 -37.23 9.71 11.06
CA ASN A 121 -37.02 10.50 9.83
C ASN A 121 -37.17 12.02 10.02
N CYS A 122 -37.32 12.52 11.25
CA CYS A 122 -37.54 13.95 11.49
C CYS A 122 -36.23 14.70 11.82
N GLY A 123 -35.74 15.44 10.84
CA GLY A 123 -34.56 16.32 10.85
C GLY A 123 -34.19 16.71 9.40
N PRO A 124 -33.26 17.66 9.16
CA PRO A 124 -32.94 18.16 7.82
C PRO A 124 -32.30 17.13 6.87
N TYR A 125 -31.99 15.93 7.37
CA TYR A 125 -31.33 14.86 6.62
C TYR A 125 -32.30 13.68 6.47
N ASN A 126 -32.91 13.55 5.29
CA ASN A 126 -33.91 12.52 4.91
C ASN A 126 -33.35 11.07 4.83
N HIS A 127 -32.32 10.74 5.60
CA HIS A 127 -31.64 9.45 5.57
C HIS A 127 -31.79 8.74 6.91
N ARG A 128 -32.57 7.66 6.89
CA ARG A 128 -32.72 6.78 8.04
C ARG A 128 -31.48 5.91 8.17
N LYS A 129 -30.91 5.78 9.37
CA LYS A 129 -29.75 4.91 9.62
C LYS A 129 -29.95 3.99 10.80
N ARG A 130 -29.35 2.81 10.74
CA ARG A 130 -29.15 1.87 11.85
C ARG A 130 -27.67 1.62 12.06
N ILE A 131 -27.31 1.32 13.28
CA ILE A 131 -25.94 1.03 13.67
C ILE A 131 -25.87 -0.30 14.40
N ARG A 132 -24.74 -0.98 14.28
CA ARG A 132 -24.35 -2.08 15.17
C ARG A 132 -22.90 -1.90 15.55
N THR A 133 -22.54 -2.48 16.68
CA THR A 133 -21.20 -2.37 17.26
C THR A 133 -20.66 -3.76 17.59
N ARG A 134 -19.34 -3.87 17.74
CA ARG A 134 -18.69 -5.06 18.26
C ARG A 134 -17.48 -4.65 19.09
N ASP A 135 -17.17 -5.47 20.09
CA ASP A 135 -16.03 -5.24 20.96
C ASP A 135 -14.78 -5.95 20.42
N CYS A 136 -13.61 -5.48 20.83
CA CYS A 136 -12.35 -6.15 20.55
C CYS A 136 -12.04 -7.12 21.70
N LEU A 137 -11.90 -8.40 21.38
CA LEU A 137 -11.46 -9.44 22.32
C LEU A 137 -9.93 -9.46 22.32
N GLY A 138 -9.33 -8.77 23.29
CA GLY A 138 -7.89 -8.54 23.37
C GLY A 138 -7.54 -7.09 23.02
N GLU A 139 -6.34 -6.85 22.48
CA GLU A 139 -5.84 -5.51 22.20
C GLU A 139 -5.60 -5.29 20.70
N ALA A 140 -5.68 -4.04 20.25
CA ALA A 140 -5.26 -3.64 18.89
C ALA A 140 -5.91 -4.41 17.71
N CYS A 141 -7.21 -4.73 17.80
CA CYS A 141 -7.96 -5.27 16.66
C CYS A 141 -7.77 -4.41 15.40
N SER A 142 -7.63 -5.06 14.25
CA SER A 142 -7.38 -4.39 12.96
C SER A 142 -8.61 -3.63 12.45
N GLY A 143 -8.39 -2.57 11.68
CA GLY A 143 -9.45 -1.87 10.93
C GLY A 143 -10.03 -0.61 11.57
N GLY A 144 -9.38 -0.01 12.58
CA GLY A 144 -9.73 1.32 13.11
C GLY A 144 -11.18 1.44 13.59
N LEU A 145 -12.04 2.13 12.82
CA LEU A 145 -13.50 2.19 13.06
C LEU A 145 -14.22 0.85 12.82
N GLY A 146 -13.50 -0.25 12.63
CA GLY A 146 -14.03 -1.59 12.46
C GLY A 146 -14.94 -2.08 13.59
N HIS A 147 -15.03 -1.37 14.73
CA HIS A 147 -15.99 -1.64 15.80
C HIS A 147 -17.42 -1.15 15.49
N LEU A 148 -17.62 -0.27 14.50
CA LEU A 148 -18.91 0.36 14.18
C LEU A 148 -19.30 0.10 12.72
N HIS A 149 -20.52 -0.40 12.51
CA HIS A 149 -21.11 -0.55 11.19
C HIS A 149 -22.39 0.27 11.12
N MET A 150 -22.51 1.13 10.11
CA MET A 150 -23.69 1.93 9.81
C MET A 150 -24.32 1.50 8.48
N GLU A 151 -25.64 1.39 8.45
CA GLU A 151 -26.41 1.07 7.26
C GLU A 151 -27.61 2.02 7.14
N PHE A 152 -27.99 2.36 5.91
CA PHE A 152 -29.20 3.13 5.64
C PHE A 152 -30.43 2.23 5.63
N CYS A 153 -31.54 2.73 6.18
CA CYS A 153 -32.81 2.04 6.14
C CYS A 153 -33.71 2.65 5.06
N ASP A 154 -34.74 1.90 4.65
CA ASP A 154 -35.75 2.39 3.72
C ASP A 154 -36.37 3.69 4.23
N THR A 155 -36.48 4.66 3.32
CA THR A 155 -37.05 5.96 3.61
C THR A 155 -38.57 5.82 3.72
N GLN A 156 -39.13 6.21 4.87
CA GLN A 156 -40.56 6.44 5.01
C GLN A 156 -40.84 7.95 4.94
N PRO A 157 -41.83 8.40 4.16
CA PRO A 157 -42.17 9.82 4.10
C PRO A 157 -42.59 10.31 5.49
N CYS A 158 -42.09 11.49 5.88
CA CYS A 158 -42.53 12.16 7.10
C CYS A 158 -44.02 12.50 7.00
N SER A 159 -44.76 12.39 8.10
CA SER A 159 -46.18 12.75 8.14
C SER A 159 -46.46 14.18 7.66
N ASN A 160 -45.50 15.10 7.79
CA ASN A 160 -45.59 16.48 7.31
C ASN A 160 -45.38 16.64 5.79
N GLU A 161 -44.61 15.76 5.14
CA GLU A 161 -44.39 15.79 3.68
C GLU A 161 -45.66 15.39 2.91
N ILE A 162 -46.45 14.48 3.49
CA ILE A 162 -47.76 14.06 2.96
C ILE A 162 -48.73 15.25 2.91
N LEU A 163 -48.68 16.14 3.92
CA LEU A 163 -49.51 17.35 4.01
C LEU A 163 -49.06 18.49 3.07
N VAL A 164 -47.79 18.53 2.69
CA VAL A 164 -47.26 19.52 1.73
C VAL A 164 -47.54 19.06 0.29
N SER A 165 -47.34 17.77 0.01
CA SER A 165 -47.71 17.12 -1.27
C SER A 165 -49.20 17.30 -1.59
N SER A 166 -50.09 17.16 -0.61
CA SER A 166 -51.53 17.31 -0.81
C SER A 166 -51.98 18.75 -1.10
N ARG A 167 -51.23 19.78 -0.63
CA ARG A 167 -51.53 21.20 -0.91
C ARG A 167 -51.08 21.63 -2.30
N LEU A 168 -50.00 21.05 -2.82
CA LEU A 168 -49.50 21.38 -4.17
C LEU A 168 -50.36 20.77 -5.28
N ASN A 169 -51.02 19.64 -5.01
CA ASN A 169 -51.90 18.98 -5.98
C ASN A 169 -53.32 19.57 -6.06
N SER A 170 -53.71 20.50 -5.18
CA SER A 170 -55.07 21.06 -5.15
C SER A 170 -55.22 22.46 -5.75
N SER A 171 -54.13 23.09 -6.23
CA SER A 171 -54.23 24.40 -6.88
C SER A 171 -54.63 24.24 -8.34
N GLU A 172 -55.92 24.39 -8.64
CA GLU A 172 -56.48 24.43 -10.01
C GLU A 172 -55.77 25.48 -10.88
N GLU A 173 -55.21 26.54 -10.28
CA GLU A 173 -54.43 27.55 -10.99
C GLU A 173 -53.11 26.99 -11.55
N ILE A 174 -52.42 26.11 -10.82
CA ILE A 174 -51.17 25.47 -11.28
C ILE A 174 -51.44 24.50 -12.44
N GLN A 175 -52.56 23.78 -12.41
CA GLN A 175 -52.95 22.90 -13.53
C GLN A 175 -53.32 23.71 -14.78
N LYS A 176 -54.03 24.85 -14.63
CA LYS A 176 -54.31 25.76 -15.74
C LYS A 176 -53.03 26.37 -16.33
N LEU A 177 -52.07 26.77 -15.49
CA LEU A 177 -50.78 27.28 -15.93
C LEU A 177 -49.94 26.23 -16.68
N LYS A 178 -49.93 24.96 -16.23
CA LYS A 178 -49.23 23.87 -16.93
C LYS A 178 -49.83 23.60 -18.32
N LEU A 179 -51.16 23.62 -18.45
CA LEU A 179 -51.84 23.47 -19.74
C LEU A 179 -51.54 24.64 -20.70
N GLN A 180 -51.47 25.88 -20.18
CA GLN A 180 -51.13 27.06 -20.97
C GLN A 180 -49.67 27.00 -21.48
N VAL A 181 -48.73 26.55 -20.64
CA VAL A 181 -47.31 26.41 -21.05
C VAL A 181 -47.13 25.35 -22.14
N LEU A 182 -47.80 24.19 -22.02
CA LEU A 182 -47.78 23.14 -23.04
C LEU A 182 -48.35 23.60 -24.39
N GLN A 183 -49.39 24.43 -24.36
CA GLN A 183 -49.97 25.00 -25.58
C GLN A 183 -49.02 25.99 -26.26
N ILE A 184 -48.32 26.84 -25.49
CA ILE A 184 -47.35 27.82 -26.01
C ILE A 184 -46.13 27.12 -26.63
N GLU A 185 -45.66 26.00 -26.07
CA GLU A 185 -44.57 25.22 -26.64
C GLU A 185 -44.96 24.55 -27.96
N SER A 186 -46.20 24.06 -28.06
CA SER A 186 -46.73 23.43 -29.28
C SER A 186 -46.87 24.42 -30.45
N THR A 187 -47.32 25.66 -30.19
CA THR A 187 -47.45 26.69 -31.23
C THR A 187 -46.10 27.18 -31.72
N ARG A 188 -45.12 27.29 -30.81
CA ARG A 188 -43.73 27.64 -31.16
C ARG A 188 -43.06 26.58 -32.04
N TYR A 189 -43.37 25.29 -31.83
CA TYR A 189 -42.88 24.21 -32.67
C TYR A 189 -43.47 24.24 -34.09
N ILE A 190 -44.77 24.58 -34.22
CA ILE A 190 -45.45 24.70 -35.52
C ILE A 190 -44.96 25.93 -36.30
N GLU A 191 -44.71 27.07 -35.64
CA GLU A 191 -44.13 28.26 -36.30
C GLU A 191 -42.69 28.03 -36.79
N MET A 192 -41.90 27.23 -36.07
CA MET A 192 -40.55 26.86 -36.51
C MET A 192 -40.56 25.88 -37.69
N SER A 193 -41.54 24.97 -37.75
CA SER A 193 -41.65 24.00 -38.85
C SER A 193 -42.22 24.56 -40.15
N SER A 194 -42.86 25.74 -40.13
CA SER A 194 -43.45 26.40 -41.31
C SER A 194 -42.53 27.41 -41.99
N ARG A 195 -41.32 27.64 -41.44
CA ARG A 195 -40.27 28.52 -42.01
C ARG A 195 -39.06 27.75 -42.57
N LEU A 196 -39.18 26.43 -42.77
CA LEU A 196 -38.28 25.56 -43.54
C LEU A 196 -39.02 25.10 -44.81
#